data_AF-A0AAR5P1N7-F1
#
_entry.id   AF-A0AAR5P1N7-F1
#
_cell.length_a   1.000
_cell.length_b   1.000
_cell.length_c   1.000
_cell.angle_alpha   90.00
_cell.angle_beta   90.00
_cell.angle_gamma   90.00
#
_symmetry.space_group_name_H-M   'P 1'
#
loop_
_entity.id
_entity.type
_entity.pdbx_description
1 polymer ?
#
loop_
_entity_poly.entity_id
_entity_poly.type
_entity_poly.pdbx_seq_one_letter_code
_entity_poly.pdbx_strand_id
1 'polypeptide(L)'
;MRVLPQHHARYLVFITEKYLGMQLLPADGNPFKYCGYLAHPHQVFGAGVAAGDLLTASWGGQVGDFALSHDGGFAFTYGAEDRSLLQWEVRPRAVELLSLIGGTELEPFYCLLEGGKSGWLFQEVQDLFFYMQILQQENIDLPRRVSDTIQLSEIPELVRTCGFYPSHFELETMMMDIRYRDFDETGLVRDEVSFVEFVRLFVNHRPAYGYSMERLREAFGTMCQMGEYPKRSRIEKEDFVYLLQSIGEPSPNLHRSLTTLLRVSTYGENNFDFLPPVGAAPQSATLLIAGDLQEIDSSFLVDELLGIDAAPREKPAKQESSESLLGKPH
;
A
#
# COMPACT_ATOMS: atom_id res chain seq x y z
N MET A 1 -15.18 -14.42 -12.15
CA MET A 1 -14.14 -14.52 -13.19
C MET A 1 -14.27 -15.86 -13.92
N ARG A 2 -13.82 -15.95 -15.19
CA ARG A 2 -13.85 -17.16 -16.03
C ARG A 2 -12.66 -17.12 -16.99
N VAL A 3 -12.01 -18.26 -17.20
CA VAL A 3 -10.98 -18.41 -18.25
C VAL A 3 -11.65 -18.39 -19.63
N LEU A 4 -11.01 -17.73 -20.61
CA LEU A 4 -11.55 -17.63 -21.97
C LEU A 4 -11.54 -19.00 -22.68
N PRO A 5 -12.68 -19.48 -23.22
CA PRO A 5 -12.76 -20.74 -23.97
C PRO A 5 -11.78 -20.78 -25.16
N GLN A 6 -11.38 -21.99 -25.56
CA GLN A 6 -10.58 -22.28 -26.77
C GLN A 6 -9.16 -21.65 -26.84
N HIS A 7 -8.80 -20.75 -25.91
CA HIS A 7 -7.56 -19.97 -25.93
C HIS A 7 -6.43 -20.51 -25.04
N HIS A 8 -6.41 -21.82 -24.76
CA HIS A 8 -5.36 -22.49 -23.95
C HIS A 8 -5.07 -21.82 -22.60
N ALA A 9 -6.11 -21.37 -21.90
CA ALA A 9 -6.02 -20.68 -20.61
C ALA A 9 -5.13 -19.42 -20.55
N ARG A 10 -4.85 -18.77 -21.70
CA ARG A 10 -4.02 -17.55 -21.74
C ARG A 10 -4.71 -16.28 -21.27
N TYR A 11 -6.04 -16.20 -21.30
CA TYR A 11 -6.77 -14.99 -20.92
C TYR A 11 -7.84 -15.29 -19.87
N LEU A 12 -7.91 -14.42 -18.86
CA LEU A 12 -8.91 -14.42 -17.80
C LEU A 12 -9.89 -13.27 -18.06
N VAL A 13 -11.19 -13.56 -18.16
CA VAL A 13 -12.24 -12.53 -18.16
C VAL A 13 -12.78 -12.40 -16.75
N PHE A 14 -12.93 -11.17 -16.28
CA PHE A 14 -13.40 -10.84 -14.94
C PHE A 14 -14.41 -9.70 -14.97
N ILE A 15 -15.18 -9.59 -13.89
CA ILE A 15 -15.97 -8.41 -13.59
C ILE A 15 -15.54 -7.88 -12.22
N THR A 16 -15.60 -6.57 -12.07
CA THR A 16 -15.69 -5.89 -10.78
C THR A 16 -17.12 -5.38 -10.60
N GLU A 17 -17.39 -4.62 -9.54
CA GLU A 17 -18.71 -4.01 -9.31
C GLU A 17 -19.22 -3.19 -10.51
N LYS A 18 -18.33 -2.56 -11.29
CA LYS A 18 -18.71 -1.63 -12.38
C LYS A 18 -18.08 -1.95 -13.75
N TYR A 19 -17.01 -2.74 -13.79
CA TYR A 19 -16.20 -2.93 -15.00
C TYR A 19 -16.20 -4.40 -15.46
N LEU A 20 -16.31 -4.61 -16.77
CA LEU A 20 -15.94 -5.87 -17.43
C LEU A 20 -14.48 -5.75 -17.86
N GLY A 21 -13.66 -6.74 -17.52
CA GLY A 21 -12.22 -6.73 -17.78
C GLY A 21 -11.69 -8.04 -18.33
N MET A 22 -10.53 -7.97 -18.98
CA MET A 22 -9.80 -9.10 -19.52
C MET A 22 -8.30 -8.93 -19.20
N GLN A 23 -7.66 -10.01 -18.77
CA GLN A 23 -6.26 -10.06 -18.38
C GLN A 23 -5.53 -11.20 -19.10
N LEU A 24 -4.31 -10.93 -19.57
CA LEU A 24 -3.35 -11.92 -20.06
C LEU A 24 -2.64 -12.56 -18.86
N LEU A 25 -2.61 -13.90 -18.82
CA LEU A 25 -1.97 -14.67 -17.76
C LEU A 25 -0.49 -14.98 -18.10
N PRO A 26 0.40 -15.21 -17.11
CA PRO A 26 0.14 -15.20 -15.66
C PRO A 26 -0.11 -13.79 -15.10
N ALA A 27 -0.77 -13.74 -13.94
CA ALA A 27 -1.10 -12.51 -13.23
C ALA A 27 0.11 -11.99 -12.42
N ASP A 28 1.06 -11.36 -13.12
CA ASP A 28 2.34 -10.84 -12.58
C ASP A 28 2.27 -9.37 -12.09
N GLY A 29 1.07 -8.80 -12.03
CA GLY A 29 0.83 -7.39 -11.65
C GLY A 29 1.11 -6.36 -12.74
N ASN A 30 1.56 -6.77 -13.94
CA ASN A 30 1.82 -5.83 -15.04
C ASN A 30 0.53 -5.11 -15.48
N PRO A 31 0.44 -3.77 -15.38
CA PRO A 31 -0.80 -3.03 -15.66
C PRO A 31 -1.16 -2.99 -17.15
N PHE A 32 -0.22 -3.31 -18.05
CA PHE A 32 -0.46 -3.42 -19.48
C PHE A 32 -0.94 -4.83 -19.90
N LYS A 33 -0.94 -5.80 -18.98
CA LYS A 33 -1.54 -7.13 -19.20
C LYS A 33 -3.05 -7.19 -18.91
N TYR A 34 -3.72 -6.08 -18.61
CA TYR A 34 -5.18 -6.07 -18.52
C TYR A 34 -5.81 -4.86 -19.22
N CYS A 35 -7.09 -5.01 -19.58
CA CYS A 35 -7.95 -3.89 -19.95
C CYS A 35 -9.31 -4.03 -19.23
N GLY A 36 -9.93 -2.90 -18.89
CA GLY A 36 -11.25 -2.85 -18.26
C GLY A 36 -12.11 -1.76 -18.88
N TYR A 37 -13.38 -2.05 -19.10
CA TYR A 37 -14.38 -1.13 -19.65
C TYR A 37 -15.57 -1.03 -18.70
N LEU A 38 -16.12 0.17 -18.56
CA LEU A 38 -17.33 0.39 -17.76
C LEU A 38 -18.47 -0.41 -18.40
N ALA A 39 -19.02 -1.39 -17.67
CA ALA A 39 -19.97 -2.31 -18.24
C ALA A 39 -21.36 -1.67 -18.35
N HIS A 40 -21.97 -1.33 -17.21
CA HIS A 40 -23.34 -0.80 -17.16
C HIS A 40 -23.34 0.70 -16.81
N PRO A 41 -23.59 1.61 -17.77
CA PRO A 41 -23.57 3.05 -17.54
C PRO A 41 -24.87 3.54 -16.88
N HIS A 42 -25.05 3.23 -15.59
CA HIS A 42 -26.10 3.83 -14.75
C HIS A 42 -25.60 5.13 -14.10
N GLN A 43 -26.52 6.05 -13.79
CA GLN A 43 -26.24 7.27 -13.05
C GLN A 43 -26.63 7.07 -11.58
N VAL A 44 -25.63 6.87 -10.71
CA VAL A 44 -25.83 6.68 -9.28
C VAL A 44 -25.90 8.05 -8.61
N PHE A 45 -27.11 8.46 -8.23
CA PHE A 45 -27.33 9.63 -7.38
C PHE A 45 -26.94 9.28 -5.93
N GLY A 46 -26.00 10.04 -5.36
CA GLY A 46 -25.59 9.85 -3.97
C GLY A 46 -26.75 10.07 -2.99
N ALA A 47 -26.87 9.22 -1.98
CA ALA A 47 -27.93 9.31 -0.99
C ALA A 47 -27.90 10.67 -0.25
N GLY A 48 -28.89 11.52 -0.52
CA GLY A 48 -28.99 12.88 0.03
C GLY A 48 -28.68 14.02 -0.97
N VAL A 49 -28.21 13.72 -2.19
CA VAL A 49 -27.96 14.74 -3.22
C VAL A 49 -29.24 15.01 -4.02
N ALA A 50 -29.65 16.27 -4.13
CA ALA A 50 -30.78 16.66 -4.97
C ALA A 50 -30.43 16.57 -6.47
N ALA A 51 -31.41 16.22 -7.31
CA ALA A 51 -31.22 15.90 -8.74
C ALA A 51 -30.83 17.09 -9.67
N GLY A 52 -30.19 18.14 -9.13
CA GLY A 52 -29.66 19.28 -9.88
C GLY A 52 -28.13 19.27 -10.06
N ASP A 53 -27.37 18.70 -9.13
CA ASP A 53 -25.90 18.74 -9.18
C ASP A 53 -25.31 17.63 -10.06
N LEU A 54 -25.17 17.94 -11.35
CA LEU A 54 -24.46 17.10 -12.33
C LEU A 54 -22.97 16.85 -11.99
N LEU A 55 -22.38 17.66 -11.10
CA LEU A 55 -20.96 17.56 -10.69
C LEU A 55 -20.68 16.48 -9.64
N THR A 56 -21.70 15.92 -8.99
CA THR A 56 -21.57 14.89 -7.95
C THR A 56 -22.17 13.53 -8.35
N ALA A 57 -22.66 13.41 -9.58
CA ALA A 57 -23.19 12.16 -10.13
C ALA A 57 -22.09 11.13 -10.39
N SER A 58 -22.11 10.00 -9.68
CA SER A 58 -21.22 8.88 -9.97
C SER A 58 -21.79 8.04 -11.11
N TRP A 59 -20.95 7.67 -12.08
CA TRP A 59 -21.36 6.83 -13.21
C TRP A 59 -20.88 5.39 -13.02
N GLY A 60 -21.64 4.46 -13.59
CA GLY A 60 -21.41 3.02 -13.45
C GLY A 60 -22.33 2.41 -12.41
N GLY A 61 -23.30 1.65 -12.89
CA GLY A 61 -24.19 0.83 -12.07
C GLY A 61 -23.63 -0.58 -11.89
N GLN A 62 -24.20 -1.30 -10.92
CA GLN A 62 -23.64 -2.57 -10.48
C GLN A 62 -23.81 -3.69 -11.53
N VAL A 63 -22.71 -4.34 -11.91
CA VAL A 63 -22.71 -5.58 -12.70
C VAL A 63 -23.07 -6.75 -11.78
N GLY A 64 -24.07 -7.55 -12.15
CA GLY A 64 -24.52 -8.68 -11.33
C GLY A 64 -23.73 -9.97 -11.59
N ASP A 65 -23.64 -10.39 -12.86
CA ASP A 65 -22.76 -11.48 -13.33
C ASP A 65 -22.48 -11.31 -14.84
N PHE A 66 -21.60 -12.15 -15.38
CA PHE A 66 -21.34 -12.29 -16.81
C PHE A 66 -21.28 -13.75 -17.28
N ALA A 67 -21.72 -13.95 -18.52
CA ALA A 67 -21.56 -15.18 -19.27
C ALA A 67 -20.57 -14.97 -20.43
N LEU A 68 -19.92 -16.06 -20.86
CA LEU A 68 -19.13 -16.11 -22.09
C LEU A 68 -19.85 -17.01 -23.11
N SER A 69 -19.73 -16.68 -24.40
CA SER A 69 -20.13 -17.58 -25.48
C SER A 69 -19.25 -18.84 -25.51
N HIS A 70 -19.76 -19.92 -26.11
CA HIS A 70 -19.05 -21.21 -26.21
C HIS A 70 -17.71 -21.13 -26.96
N ASP A 71 -17.60 -20.20 -27.91
CA ASP A 71 -16.38 -19.88 -28.66
C ASP A 71 -15.48 -18.84 -27.98
N GLY A 72 -15.94 -18.20 -26.89
CA GLY A 72 -15.25 -17.08 -26.26
C GLY A 72 -15.28 -15.77 -27.05
N GLY A 73 -15.89 -15.72 -28.24
CA GLY A 73 -15.94 -14.52 -29.09
C GLY A 73 -16.80 -13.38 -28.51
N PHE A 74 -17.73 -13.68 -27.60
CA PHE A 74 -18.59 -12.71 -26.94
C PHE A 74 -18.66 -12.92 -25.43
N ALA A 75 -18.78 -11.81 -24.70
CA ALA A 75 -19.20 -11.78 -23.30
C ALA A 75 -20.57 -11.10 -23.21
N PHE A 76 -21.37 -11.51 -22.22
CA PHE A 76 -22.68 -10.94 -21.92
C PHE A 76 -22.71 -10.53 -20.46
N THR A 77 -23.03 -9.27 -20.16
CA THR A 77 -23.17 -8.76 -18.79
C THR A 77 -24.63 -8.41 -18.50
N TYR A 78 -25.06 -8.56 -17.24
CA TYR A 78 -26.32 -8.01 -16.77
C TYR A 78 -26.09 -6.97 -15.67
N GLY A 79 -26.82 -5.86 -15.72
CA GLY A 79 -26.81 -4.83 -14.69
C GLY A 79 -27.91 -5.06 -13.68
N ALA A 80 -27.58 -4.95 -12.39
CA ALA A 80 -28.54 -5.14 -11.30
C ALA A 80 -29.55 -3.99 -11.21
N GLU A 81 -29.14 -2.77 -11.58
CA GLU A 81 -29.91 -1.53 -11.40
C GLU A 81 -30.61 -1.10 -12.70
N ASP A 82 -29.90 -1.13 -13.83
CA ASP A 82 -30.40 -0.68 -15.15
C ASP A 82 -31.31 -1.69 -15.84
N ARG A 83 -31.33 -2.95 -15.36
CA ARG A 83 -32.03 -4.11 -15.94
C ARG A 83 -31.67 -4.38 -17.41
N SER A 84 -30.50 -3.95 -17.87
CA SER A 84 -30.05 -4.16 -19.24
C SER A 84 -29.18 -5.42 -19.38
N LEU A 85 -29.15 -5.96 -20.60
CA LEU A 85 -28.22 -6.99 -21.03
C LEU A 85 -27.34 -6.41 -22.12
N LEU A 86 -26.02 -6.47 -21.93
CA LEU A 86 -25.05 -5.90 -22.86
C LEU A 86 -24.15 -7.01 -23.43
N GLN A 87 -23.96 -6.99 -24.75
CA GLN A 87 -23.11 -7.93 -25.48
C GLN A 87 -21.80 -7.22 -25.88
N TRP A 88 -20.69 -7.88 -25.59
CA TRP A 88 -19.33 -7.38 -25.78
C TRP A 88 -18.58 -8.32 -26.72
N GLU A 89 -17.97 -7.78 -27.78
CA GLU A 89 -17.06 -8.54 -28.65
C GLU A 89 -15.69 -8.68 -27.97
N VAL A 90 -15.26 -9.92 -27.70
CA VAL A 90 -13.99 -10.19 -27.00
C VAL A 90 -12.87 -10.24 -28.02
N ARG A 91 -11.86 -9.37 -27.87
CA ARG A 91 -10.69 -9.28 -28.77
C ARG A 91 -9.38 -9.50 -28.02
N PRO A 92 -8.93 -10.76 -27.78
CA PRO A 92 -7.77 -11.07 -26.95
C PRO A 92 -6.48 -10.34 -27.38
N ARG A 93 -6.29 -10.18 -28.69
CA ARG A 93 -5.17 -9.43 -29.29
C ARG A 93 -5.02 -7.99 -28.79
N ALA A 94 -6.09 -7.36 -28.29
CA ALA A 94 -5.98 -6.01 -27.73
C ALA A 94 -5.07 -5.99 -26.49
N VAL A 95 -5.17 -6.98 -25.61
CA VAL A 95 -4.34 -7.08 -24.39
C VAL A 95 -2.93 -7.55 -24.73
N GLU A 96 -2.76 -8.39 -25.76
CA GLU A 96 -1.43 -8.76 -26.26
C GLU A 96 -0.68 -7.53 -26.80
N LEU A 97 -1.37 -6.65 -27.54
CA LEU A 97 -0.80 -5.40 -28.05
C LEU A 97 -0.51 -4.40 -26.92
N LEU A 98 -1.39 -4.27 -25.91
CA LEU A 98 -1.11 -3.46 -24.72
C LEU A 98 0.14 -3.96 -23.99
N SER A 99 0.25 -5.27 -23.74
CA SER A 99 1.41 -5.87 -23.08
C SER A 99 2.72 -5.72 -23.86
N LEU A 100 2.66 -5.51 -25.19
CA LEU A 100 3.83 -5.18 -26.03
C LEU A 100 4.17 -3.68 -25.97
N ILE A 101 3.16 -2.81 -25.91
CA ILE A 101 3.31 -1.35 -25.80
C ILE A 101 3.81 -0.93 -24.41
N GLY A 102 3.48 -1.70 -23.36
CA GLY A 102 3.95 -1.48 -21.99
C GLY A 102 5.46 -1.64 -21.78
N GLY A 103 6.20 -2.15 -22.77
CA GLY A 103 7.64 -2.33 -22.71
C GLY A 103 8.09 -3.57 -21.92
N THR A 104 9.31 -3.51 -21.41
CA THR A 104 10.06 -4.64 -20.84
C THR A 104 10.49 -4.40 -19.39
N GLU A 105 10.85 -5.46 -18.67
CA GLU A 105 11.37 -5.41 -17.29
C GLU A 105 10.53 -4.57 -16.31
N LEU A 106 10.96 -3.34 -16.02
CA LEU A 106 10.30 -2.38 -15.11
C LEU A 106 9.52 -1.28 -15.84
N GLU A 107 9.66 -1.14 -17.16
CA GLU A 107 8.95 -0.14 -17.96
C GLU A 107 7.43 -0.08 -17.72
N PRO A 108 6.69 -1.22 -17.67
CA PRO A 108 5.26 -1.18 -17.40
C PRO A 108 4.93 -0.87 -15.94
N PHE A 109 5.85 -1.06 -14.99
CA PHE A 109 5.61 -0.85 -13.56
C PHE A 109 5.85 0.61 -13.13
N TYR A 110 6.56 1.42 -13.92
CA TYR A 110 6.80 2.83 -13.59
C TYR A 110 5.52 3.67 -13.46
N CYS A 111 4.41 3.31 -14.11
CA CYS A 111 3.14 4.05 -13.94
C CYS A 111 2.45 3.79 -12.59
N LEU A 112 2.91 2.80 -11.81
CA LEU A 112 2.42 2.47 -10.48
C LEU A 112 3.28 3.10 -9.36
N LEU A 113 4.41 3.73 -9.71
CA LEU A 113 5.30 4.43 -8.78
C LEU A 113 5.07 5.94 -8.81
N GLU A 114 5.12 6.57 -7.63
CA GLU A 114 4.91 8.01 -7.47
C GLU A 114 6.03 8.82 -8.14
N GLY A 115 5.69 9.47 -9.26
CA GLY A 115 6.65 10.18 -10.13
C GLY A 115 7.35 9.29 -11.17
N GLY A 116 7.07 7.99 -11.18
CA GLY A 116 7.63 7.02 -12.12
C GLY A 116 9.15 6.87 -12.07
N LYS A 117 9.78 6.57 -13.23
CA LYS A 117 11.22 6.30 -13.35
C LYS A 117 12.12 7.44 -12.85
N SER A 118 11.63 8.68 -12.88
CA SER A 118 12.31 9.87 -12.38
C SER A 118 11.66 10.42 -11.08
N GLY A 119 10.83 9.61 -10.42
CA GLY A 119 10.23 9.95 -9.14
C GLY A 119 11.20 9.69 -8.00
N TRP A 120 11.11 10.51 -6.95
CA TRP A 120 11.94 10.35 -5.74
C TRP A 120 11.85 8.94 -5.17
N LEU A 121 10.65 8.34 -5.10
CA LEU A 121 10.45 7.00 -4.55
C LEU A 121 11.25 5.92 -5.30
N PHE A 122 11.39 6.02 -6.63
CA PHE A 122 12.19 5.06 -7.39
C PHE A 122 13.70 5.24 -7.13
N GLN A 123 14.16 6.48 -6.96
CA GLN A 123 15.55 6.78 -6.61
C GLN A 123 15.88 6.32 -5.18
N GLU A 124 15.01 6.58 -4.21
CA GLU A 124 15.15 6.14 -2.82
C GLU A 124 15.18 4.60 -2.74
N VAL A 125 14.26 3.90 -3.42
CA VAL A 125 14.25 2.44 -3.51
C VAL A 125 15.55 1.89 -4.12
N GLN A 126 16.11 2.56 -5.13
CA GLN A 126 17.37 2.18 -5.77
C GLN A 126 18.57 2.38 -4.83
N ASP A 127 18.67 3.54 -4.19
CA ASP A 127 19.78 3.87 -3.28
C ASP A 127 19.74 3.01 -2.00
N LEU A 128 18.55 2.70 -1.48
CA LEU A 128 18.36 1.76 -0.37
C LEU A 128 18.73 0.32 -0.75
N PHE A 129 18.43 -0.13 -1.97
CA PHE A 129 18.85 -1.47 -2.45
C PHE A 129 20.39 -1.57 -2.51
N PHE A 130 21.06 -0.55 -3.04
CA PHE A 130 22.54 -0.48 -3.01
C PHE A 130 23.09 -0.38 -1.58
N TYR A 131 22.41 0.30 -0.66
CA TYR A 131 22.79 0.36 0.75
C TYR A 131 22.72 -1.02 1.43
N MET A 132 21.70 -1.84 1.15
CA MET A 132 21.63 -3.22 1.67
C MET A 132 22.77 -4.09 1.12
N GLN A 133 23.11 -3.98 -0.17
CA GLN A 133 24.28 -4.66 -0.74
C GLN A 133 25.60 -4.28 -0.05
N ILE A 134 25.72 -3.02 0.41
CA ILE A 134 26.89 -2.54 1.15
C ILE A 134 26.91 -3.13 2.56
N LEU A 135 25.77 -3.22 3.26
CA LEU A 135 25.69 -3.81 4.60
C LEU A 135 26.04 -5.31 4.62
N GLN A 136 25.70 -6.05 3.56
CA GLN A 136 26.04 -7.48 3.43
C GLN A 136 27.55 -7.75 3.23
N GLN A 137 28.40 -6.72 3.11
CA GLN A 137 29.83 -6.87 2.87
C GLN A 137 30.64 -6.63 4.15
N GLU A 138 30.82 -7.70 4.95
CA GLU A 138 31.57 -7.70 6.22
C GLU A 138 33.00 -7.14 6.13
N ASN A 139 33.63 -7.20 4.96
CA ASN A 139 35.04 -6.85 4.75
C ASN A 139 35.20 -5.42 4.24
N ILE A 140 35.41 -4.48 5.17
CA ILE A 140 35.61 -3.04 4.93
C ILE A 140 36.85 -2.77 4.03
N ASP A 141 37.89 -3.62 4.12
CA ASP A 141 39.18 -3.43 3.43
C ASP A 141 39.18 -3.83 1.95
N LEU A 142 38.09 -4.39 1.42
CA LEU A 142 37.98 -4.81 0.02
C LEU A 142 37.18 -3.79 -0.81
N PRO A 143 37.50 -3.62 -2.12
CA PRO A 143 36.68 -2.82 -3.01
C PRO A 143 35.28 -3.45 -3.11
N ARG A 144 34.25 -2.68 -2.75
CA ARG A 144 32.87 -3.17 -2.66
C ARG A 144 32.40 -3.73 -4.00
N ARG A 145 31.79 -4.91 -3.95
CA ARG A 145 31.16 -5.55 -5.10
C ARG A 145 29.71 -5.07 -5.18
N VAL A 146 29.36 -4.43 -6.29
CA VAL A 146 27.95 -4.22 -6.65
C VAL A 146 27.48 -5.53 -7.29
N SER A 147 26.42 -6.12 -6.74
CA SER A 147 25.68 -7.22 -7.39
C SER A 147 24.45 -6.64 -8.08
N ASP A 148 23.69 -7.47 -8.80
CA ASP A 148 22.31 -7.15 -9.18
C ASP A 148 21.29 -7.69 -8.16
N THR A 149 21.76 -8.40 -7.13
CA THR A 149 20.97 -9.14 -6.11
C THR A 149 21.20 -8.69 -4.67
N ILE A 150 20.25 -9.05 -3.79
CA ILE A 150 20.37 -9.08 -2.32
C ILE A 150 19.78 -10.40 -1.79
N GLN A 151 20.15 -10.81 -0.58
CA GLN A 151 19.54 -11.97 0.10
C GLN A 151 18.06 -11.71 0.46
N LEU A 152 17.23 -12.77 0.51
CA LEU A 152 15.81 -12.66 0.90
C LEU A 152 15.60 -12.13 2.33
N SER A 153 16.59 -12.31 3.22
CA SER A 153 16.59 -11.80 4.60
C SER A 153 16.38 -10.30 4.71
N GLU A 154 16.76 -9.51 3.70
CA GLU A 154 16.71 -8.05 3.75
C GLU A 154 15.35 -7.49 3.34
N ILE A 155 14.49 -8.26 2.67
CA ILE A 155 13.19 -7.79 2.17
C ILE A 155 12.34 -7.18 3.30
N PRO A 156 12.21 -7.80 4.50
CA PRO A 156 11.46 -7.22 5.60
C PRO A 156 12.00 -5.90 6.15
N GLU A 157 13.29 -5.59 6.02
CA GLU A 157 13.82 -4.28 6.42
C GLU A 157 13.69 -3.28 5.28
N LEU A 158 14.13 -3.65 4.07
CA LEU A 158 14.09 -2.79 2.89
C LEU A 158 12.68 -2.29 2.55
N VAL A 159 11.66 -3.16 2.59
CA VAL A 159 10.25 -2.75 2.34
C VAL A 159 9.77 -1.71 3.36
N ARG A 160 10.17 -1.86 4.63
CA ARG A 160 9.83 -0.92 5.72
C ARG A 160 10.56 0.40 5.59
N THR A 161 11.84 0.38 5.22
CA THR A 161 12.62 1.62 4.94
C THR A 161 12.07 2.37 3.73
N CYS A 162 11.55 1.66 2.72
CA CYS A 162 10.80 2.22 1.59
C CYS A 162 9.37 2.71 1.96
N GLY A 163 9.01 2.75 3.25
CA GLY A 163 7.78 3.34 3.76
C GLY A 163 6.52 2.46 3.63
N PHE A 164 6.66 1.16 3.37
CA PHE A 164 5.55 0.20 3.38
C PHE A 164 5.69 -0.75 4.58
N TYR A 165 4.63 -0.88 5.38
CA TYR A 165 4.61 -1.68 6.60
C TYR A 165 3.65 -2.88 6.46
N PRO A 166 4.04 -3.93 5.70
CA PRO A 166 3.29 -5.18 5.63
C PRO A 166 3.31 -5.94 6.96
N SER A 167 2.28 -6.76 7.15
CA SER A 167 2.21 -7.78 8.21
C SER A 167 3.30 -8.86 8.05
N HIS A 168 3.59 -9.60 9.11
CA HIS A 168 4.49 -10.75 9.05
C HIS A 168 3.97 -11.82 8.08
N PHE A 169 2.66 -12.07 8.03
CA PHE A 169 2.05 -12.96 7.04
C PHE A 169 2.27 -12.49 5.59
N GLU A 170 2.11 -11.20 5.31
CA GLU A 170 2.41 -10.63 3.98
C GLU A 170 3.90 -10.72 3.64
N LEU A 171 4.79 -10.51 4.61
CA LEU A 171 6.25 -10.64 4.43
C LEU A 171 6.68 -12.07 4.15
N GLU A 172 6.15 -13.06 4.88
CA GLU A 172 6.39 -14.47 4.55
C GLU A 172 5.85 -14.79 3.17
N THR A 173 4.66 -14.29 2.80
CA THR A 173 4.09 -14.48 1.45
C THR A 173 4.99 -13.90 0.36
N MET A 174 5.51 -12.67 0.55
CA MET A 174 6.49 -12.03 -0.35
C MET A 174 7.76 -12.88 -0.52
N MET A 175 8.32 -13.38 0.59
CA MET A 175 9.56 -14.15 0.59
C MET A 175 9.36 -15.54 -0.01
N MET A 176 8.20 -16.19 0.22
CA MET A 176 7.87 -17.47 -0.42
C MET A 176 7.65 -17.34 -1.92
N ASP A 177 7.01 -16.26 -2.40
CA ASP A 177 6.82 -16.03 -3.84
C ASP A 177 8.15 -16.03 -4.61
N ILE A 178 9.18 -15.32 -4.12
CA ILE A 178 10.50 -15.33 -4.76
C ILE A 178 11.23 -16.65 -4.53
N ARG A 179 11.18 -17.20 -3.30
CA ARG A 179 11.89 -18.45 -2.95
C ARG A 179 11.48 -19.64 -3.81
N TYR A 180 10.21 -19.72 -4.19
CA TYR A 180 9.64 -20.82 -4.97
C TYR A 180 9.31 -20.46 -6.43
N ARG A 181 9.54 -19.22 -6.88
CA ARG A 181 9.17 -18.73 -8.23
C ARG A 181 9.56 -19.67 -9.37
N ASP A 182 10.81 -20.13 -9.32
CA ASP A 182 11.43 -20.95 -10.37
C ASP A 182 11.44 -22.46 -9.99
N PHE A 183 10.79 -22.85 -8.89
CA PHE A 183 10.89 -24.19 -8.30
C PHE A 183 10.24 -25.27 -9.17
N ASP A 184 9.09 -25.00 -9.79
CA ASP A 184 8.39 -25.96 -10.66
C ASP A 184 9.18 -26.29 -11.94
N GLU A 185 10.05 -25.38 -12.41
CA GLU A 185 10.89 -25.59 -13.59
C GLU A 185 12.30 -26.12 -13.26
N THR A 186 12.88 -25.68 -12.14
CA THR A 186 14.29 -25.96 -11.80
C THR A 186 14.48 -27.00 -10.69
N GLY A 187 13.48 -27.22 -9.85
CA GLY A 187 13.58 -27.99 -8.60
C GLY A 187 14.45 -27.35 -7.51
N LEU A 188 14.86 -26.09 -7.70
CA LEU A 188 15.72 -25.35 -6.77
C LEU A 188 14.94 -24.21 -6.11
N VAL A 189 15.20 -24.00 -4.82
CA VAL A 189 14.74 -22.82 -4.09
C VAL A 189 15.77 -21.70 -4.20
N ARG A 190 15.29 -20.45 -4.30
CA ARG A 190 16.14 -19.26 -4.34
C ARG A 190 16.21 -18.59 -2.97
N ASP A 191 17.37 -17.99 -2.67
CA ASP A 191 17.56 -17.15 -1.48
C ASP A 191 18.13 -15.75 -1.82
N GLU A 192 18.18 -15.42 -3.12
CA GLU A 192 18.56 -14.11 -3.66
C GLU A 192 17.46 -13.53 -4.56
N VAL A 193 17.19 -12.23 -4.39
CA VAL A 193 16.25 -11.42 -5.19
C VAL A 193 17.00 -10.35 -5.97
N SER A 194 16.68 -10.17 -7.25
CA SER A 194 17.24 -9.07 -8.06
C SER A 194 16.49 -7.75 -7.87
N PHE A 195 17.10 -6.61 -8.20
CA PHE A 195 16.43 -5.30 -8.11
C PHE A 195 15.10 -5.24 -8.89
N VAL A 196 15.06 -5.83 -10.09
CA VAL A 196 13.85 -5.89 -10.93
C VAL A 196 12.74 -6.72 -10.26
N GLU A 197 13.09 -7.83 -9.63
CA GLU A 197 12.13 -8.66 -8.89
C GLU A 197 11.67 -7.99 -7.60
N PHE A 198 12.55 -7.29 -6.88
CA PHE A 198 12.20 -6.52 -5.69
C PHE A 198 11.22 -5.40 -6.00
N VAL A 199 11.48 -4.58 -7.03
CA VAL A 199 10.58 -3.47 -7.40
C VAL A 199 9.21 -4.00 -7.82
N ARG A 200 9.14 -5.12 -8.55
CA ARG A 200 7.86 -5.78 -8.89
C ARG A 200 7.12 -6.28 -7.66
N LEU A 201 7.81 -6.97 -6.74
CA LEU A 201 7.22 -7.46 -5.49
C LEU A 201 6.67 -6.29 -4.64
N PHE A 202 7.49 -5.25 -4.45
CA PHE A 202 7.13 -4.05 -3.72
C PHE A 202 5.90 -3.37 -4.31
N VAL A 203 5.87 -3.14 -5.63
CA VAL A 203 4.74 -2.52 -6.32
C VAL A 203 3.46 -3.38 -6.26
N ASN A 204 3.58 -4.70 -6.40
CA ASN A 204 2.43 -5.61 -6.41
C ASN A 204 1.77 -5.78 -5.03
N HIS A 205 2.54 -5.68 -3.94
CA HIS A 205 2.03 -5.80 -2.57
C HIS A 205 1.74 -4.45 -1.89
N ARG A 206 2.38 -3.35 -2.31
CA ARG A 206 2.14 -2.00 -1.73
C ARG A 206 0.69 -1.60 -2.00
N PRO A 207 -0.13 -1.31 -0.98
CA PRO A 207 -1.51 -0.91 -1.19
C PRO A 207 -1.57 0.46 -1.89
N ALA A 208 -2.44 0.59 -2.89
CA ALA A 208 -2.62 1.82 -3.67
C ALA A 208 -3.05 3.03 -2.82
N TYR A 209 -3.62 2.77 -1.64
CA TYR A 209 -3.92 3.76 -0.60
C TYR A 209 -3.47 3.21 0.75
N GLY A 210 -2.74 4.01 1.52
CA GLY A 210 -2.38 3.67 2.90
C GLY A 210 -3.58 3.71 3.86
N TYR A 211 -3.34 3.37 5.13
CA TYR A 211 -4.37 3.47 6.17
C TYR A 211 -4.78 4.94 6.40
N SER A 212 -6.07 5.25 6.24
CA SER A 212 -6.60 6.57 6.58
C SER A 212 -6.74 6.74 8.10
N MET A 213 -6.64 7.99 8.58
CA MET A 213 -6.85 8.30 9.99
C MET A 213 -8.24 7.92 10.50
N GLU A 214 -9.25 7.99 9.63
CA GLU A 214 -10.61 7.53 9.90
C GLU A 214 -10.61 6.03 10.22
N ARG A 215 -10.01 5.20 9.35
CA ARG A 215 -9.92 3.75 9.53
C ARG A 215 -9.09 3.35 10.76
N LEU A 216 -8.05 4.12 11.10
CA LEU A 216 -7.29 3.92 12.35
C LEU A 216 -8.13 4.25 13.60
N ARG A 217 -8.91 5.33 13.56
CA ARG A 217 -9.84 5.71 14.63
C ARG A 217 -10.98 4.70 14.78
N GLU A 218 -11.51 4.15 13.69
CA GLU A 218 -12.48 3.04 13.70
C GLU A 218 -11.89 1.75 14.29
N ALA A 219 -10.66 1.40 13.93
CA ALA A 219 -9.97 0.23 14.48
C ALA A 219 -9.72 0.38 15.99
N PHE A 220 -9.24 1.54 16.44
CA PHE A 220 -9.09 1.84 17.87
C PHE A 220 -10.44 1.85 18.62
N GLY A 221 -11.47 2.46 18.02
CA GLY A 221 -12.85 2.40 18.53
C GLY A 221 -13.40 0.98 18.63
N THR A 222 -12.93 0.06 17.79
CA THR A 222 -13.24 -1.38 17.86
C THR A 222 -12.48 -2.06 19.01
N MET A 223 -11.19 -1.75 19.21
CA MET A 223 -10.42 -2.25 20.37
C MET A 223 -11.05 -1.84 21.70
N CYS A 224 -11.49 -0.59 21.84
CA CYS A 224 -12.20 -0.09 23.03
C CYS A 224 -13.54 -0.81 23.32
N GLN A 225 -14.11 -1.52 22.34
CA GLN A 225 -15.33 -2.34 22.49
C GLN A 225 -15.05 -3.81 22.83
N MET A 226 -13.79 -4.26 22.81
CA MET A 226 -13.41 -5.65 23.13
C MET A 226 -13.18 -5.92 24.63
N GLY A 227 -13.06 -4.87 25.46
CA GLY A 227 -12.97 -5.00 26.92
C GLY A 227 -14.34 -5.19 27.60
N GLU A 228 -14.35 -5.48 28.90
CA GLU A 228 -15.57 -5.83 29.67
C GLU A 228 -16.63 -4.71 29.79
N TYR A 229 -16.34 -3.49 29.31
CA TYR A 229 -17.20 -2.32 29.42
C TYR A 229 -17.56 -1.72 28.04
N PRO A 230 -18.62 -2.23 27.35
CA PRO A 230 -18.91 -1.95 25.94
C PRO A 230 -19.53 -0.56 25.64
N LYS A 231 -19.05 0.50 26.34
CA LYS A 231 -19.47 1.90 26.17
C LYS A 231 -18.34 2.93 26.38
N ARG A 232 -17.07 2.53 26.48
CA ARG A 232 -15.95 3.48 26.54
C ARG A 232 -15.38 3.76 25.16
N SER A 233 -14.95 5.02 24.93
CA SER A 233 -14.11 5.42 23.78
C SER A 233 -12.62 5.42 24.14
N ARG A 234 -12.26 4.70 25.20
CA ARG A 234 -11.00 4.75 25.95
C ARG A 234 -10.69 3.34 26.46
N ILE A 235 -9.41 3.01 26.54
CA ILE A 235 -8.89 1.69 26.89
C ILE A 235 -7.84 1.85 28.00
N GLU A 236 -7.81 0.92 28.96
CA GLU A 236 -6.84 0.96 30.05
C GLU A 236 -5.44 0.52 29.53
N LYS A 237 -4.36 1.02 30.14
CA LYS A 237 -2.97 0.80 29.65
C LYS A 237 -2.64 -0.69 29.53
N GLU A 238 -3.00 -1.44 30.56
CA GLU A 238 -2.77 -2.88 30.66
C GLU A 238 -3.58 -3.65 29.62
N ASP A 239 -4.84 -3.28 29.37
CA ASP A 239 -5.65 -3.81 28.28
C ASP A 239 -5.04 -3.49 26.91
N PHE A 240 -4.62 -2.23 26.68
CA PHE A 240 -4.04 -1.80 25.40
C PHE A 240 -2.76 -2.59 25.05
N VAL A 241 -1.86 -2.77 26.02
CA VAL A 241 -0.67 -3.61 25.87
C VAL A 241 -1.06 -5.07 25.64
N TYR A 242 -2.03 -5.59 26.40
CA TYR A 242 -2.51 -6.97 26.25
C TYR A 242 -3.11 -7.24 24.86
N LEU A 243 -3.96 -6.35 24.33
CA LEU A 243 -4.54 -6.49 22.98
C LEU A 243 -3.43 -6.46 21.91
N LEU A 244 -2.47 -5.54 22.01
CA LEU A 244 -1.35 -5.43 21.05
C LEU A 244 -0.31 -6.57 21.15
N GLN A 245 -0.32 -7.34 22.23
CA GLN A 245 0.53 -8.53 22.40
C GLN A 245 -0.20 -9.85 22.11
N SER A 246 -1.54 -9.87 22.18
CA SER A 246 -2.34 -11.11 22.17
C SER A 246 -3.35 -11.22 21.03
N ILE A 247 -3.67 -10.12 20.33
CA ILE A 247 -4.62 -10.10 19.21
C ILE A 247 -3.91 -9.64 17.93
N GLY A 248 -4.06 -10.42 16.87
CA GLY A 248 -3.37 -10.20 15.60
C GLY A 248 -1.96 -10.78 15.63
N GLU A 249 -0.98 -10.03 15.10
CA GLU A 249 0.42 -10.43 15.11
C GLU A 249 1.13 -9.89 16.36
N PRO A 250 1.74 -10.74 17.20
CA PRO A 250 2.39 -10.29 18.42
C PRO A 250 3.62 -9.45 18.08
N SER A 251 3.72 -8.24 18.64
CA SER A 251 4.88 -7.37 18.46
C SER A 251 5.92 -7.60 19.57
N PRO A 252 7.00 -8.40 19.35
CA PRO A 252 7.97 -8.73 20.40
C PRO A 252 8.78 -7.52 20.87
N ASN A 253 8.85 -6.47 20.04
CA ASN A 253 9.57 -5.23 20.32
C ASN A 253 8.65 -4.07 20.76
N LEU A 254 7.38 -4.33 21.11
CA LEU A 254 6.37 -3.30 21.40
C LEU A 254 6.87 -2.20 22.36
N HIS A 255 7.57 -2.58 23.44
CA HIS A 255 8.16 -1.65 24.40
C HIS A 255 9.17 -0.68 23.74
N ARG A 256 10.08 -1.21 22.90
CA ARG A 256 11.07 -0.43 22.14
C ARG A 256 10.39 0.45 21.07
N SER A 257 9.34 -0.05 20.42
CA SER A 257 8.60 0.72 19.42
C SER A 257 7.90 1.93 20.05
N LEU A 258 7.14 1.73 21.14
CA LEU A 258 6.39 2.81 21.79
C LEU A 258 7.33 3.83 22.48
N THR A 259 8.42 3.39 23.10
CA THR A 259 9.45 4.31 23.66
C THR A 259 10.15 5.13 22.57
N THR A 260 10.41 4.55 21.40
CA THR A 260 10.99 5.27 20.25
C THR A 260 10.01 6.31 19.68
N LEU A 261 8.74 5.95 19.51
CA LEU A 261 7.69 6.84 19.00
C LEU A 261 7.45 8.04 19.93
N LEU A 262 7.21 7.78 21.23
CA LEU A 262 7.01 8.82 22.25
C LEU A 262 8.30 9.51 22.71
N ARG A 263 9.47 9.08 22.18
CA ARG A 263 10.81 9.61 22.47
C ARG A 263 11.18 9.56 23.96
N VAL A 264 10.68 8.57 24.70
CA VAL A 264 10.92 8.39 26.14
C VAL A 264 12.05 7.38 26.38
N SER A 265 13.05 7.76 27.17
CA SER A 265 14.11 6.85 27.63
C SER A 265 13.75 6.22 28.99
N THR A 266 13.39 4.94 29.00
CA THR A 266 13.09 4.19 30.24
C THR A 266 14.22 3.23 30.63
N TYR A 267 14.53 3.19 31.93
CA TYR A 267 15.54 2.29 32.50
C TYR A 267 14.88 0.99 32.99
N GLY A 268 14.37 0.17 32.06
CA GLY A 268 13.82 -1.15 32.36
C GLY A 268 13.18 -1.81 31.15
N GLU A 269 13.45 -3.10 30.96
CA GLU A 269 12.80 -3.91 29.92
C GLU A 269 11.33 -4.13 30.26
N ASN A 270 10.45 -4.04 29.26
CA ASN A 270 9.01 -4.32 29.34
C ASN A 270 8.18 -3.49 30.34
N ASN A 271 8.74 -2.45 30.97
CA ASN A 271 7.93 -1.53 31.79
C ASN A 271 7.31 -0.40 30.95
N PHE A 272 5.98 -0.43 30.81
CA PHE A 272 5.17 0.52 30.05
C PHE A 272 4.74 1.77 30.84
N ASP A 273 5.32 2.07 32.00
CA ASP A 273 4.96 3.22 32.86
C ASP A 273 5.18 4.62 32.23
N PHE A 274 5.69 4.70 30.99
CA PHE A 274 5.69 5.91 30.17
C PHE A 274 4.35 6.17 29.46
N LEU A 275 3.43 5.20 29.43
CA LEU A 275 2.07 5.36 28.91
C LEU A 275 1.16 5.99 29.98
N PRO A 276 0.33 7.01 29.63
CA PRO A 276 -0.40 7.80 30.62
C PRO A 276 -1.64 7.05 31.20
N PRO A 277 -1.85 7.03 32.54
CA PRO A 277 -2.86 6.19 33.19
C PRO A 277 -4.21 6.90 33.50
N VAL A 278 -5.26 6.54 32.75
CA VAL A 278 -6.70 6.89 32.87
C VAL A 278 -7.07 8.31 33.38
N GLY A 279 -7.55 9.24 32.52
CA GLY A 279 -8.30 10.43 32.96
C GLY A 279 -8.28 11.75 32.12
N ALA A 280 -7.58 11.87 30.99
CA ALA A 280 -7.20 13.18 30.41
C ALA A 280 -7.33 13.33 28.86
N ALA A 281 -6.78 14.43 28.31
CA ALA A 281 -6.78 14.81 26.89
C ALA A 281 -5.40 15.38 26.47
N PRO A 282 -4.99 15.28 25.18
CA PRO A 282 -3.67 15.69 24.74
C PRO A 282 -3.50 17.22 24.70
N GLN A 283 -2.36 17.69 25.22
CA GLN A 283 -1.77 18.98 24.84
C GLN A 283 -0.53 18.65 24.02
N SER A 284 -0.59 18.94 22.72
CA SER A 284 0.44 18.51 21.77
C SER A 284 1.79 19.19 22.02
N ALA A 285 2.85 18.44 21.70
CA ALA A 285 4.22 18.90 21.48
C ALA A 285 5.01 19.31 22.75
N THR A 286 5.93 18.41 23.10
CA THR A 286 7.03 18.54 24.07
C THR A 286 6.69 18.05 25.47
N LEU A 287 7.09 16.80 25.72
CA LEU A 287 7.04 16.09 26.99
C LEU A 287 7.99 16.74 28.04
N LEU A 288 7.60 17.90 28.57
CA LEU A 288 8.35 18.70 29.53
C LEU A 288 7.60 18.89 30.86
N ILE A 289 7.96 18.04 31.82
CA ILE A 289 8.09 18.33 33.25
C ILE A 289 6.88 18.96 33.98
N ALA A 290 6.28 18.14 34.84
CA ALA A 290 5.37 18.46 35.96
C ALA A 290 3.91 18.84 35.61
N GLY A 291 2.97 18.14 36.26
CA GLY A 291 1.53 18.38 36.19
C GLY A 291 0.74 17.16 35.72
N ASP A 292 0.27 16.36 36.68
CA ASP A 292 -0.86 15.41 36.65
C ASP A 292 -1.65 15.28 35.32
N LEU A 293 -1.22 14.38 34.42
CA LEU A 293 -1.86 14.10 33.11
C LEU A 293 -1.84 12.61 32.75
N GLN A 294 -2.86 12.14 31.99
CA GLN A 294 -3.42 10.82 32.29
C GLN A 294 -4.07 9.95 31.17
N GLU A 295 -4.17 10.22 29.85
CA GLU A 295 -4.81 9.17 28.98
C GLU A 295 -4.49 9.10 27.48
N ILE A 296 -4.66 7.88 26.94
CA ILE A 296 -4.64 7.50 25.52
C ILE A 296 -6.07 7.61 24.95
N ASP A 297 -6.39 8.74 24.35
CA ASP A 297 -7.54 8.89 23.43
C ASP A 297 -7.09 8.62 21.98
N SER A 298 -8.05 8.46 21.08
CA SER A 298 -7.89 8.47 19.63
C SER A 298 -7.11 9.67 19.07
N SER A 299 -7.08 10.80 19.78
CA SER A 299 -6.21 11.95 19.48
C SER A 299 -4.77 11.75 19.98
N PHE A 300 -4.55 11.24 21.19
CA PHE A 300 -3.19 10.87 21.64
C PHE A 300 -2.51 9.87 20.69
N LEU A 301 -3.29 8.90 20.18
CA LEU A 301 -2.81 7.93 19.18
C LEU A 301 -2.32 8.60 17.89
N VAL A 302 -3.02 9.64 17.41
CA VAL A 302 -2.71 10.32 16.14
C VAL A 302 -1.64 11.40 16.31
N ASP A 303 -1.80 12.24 17.34
CA ASP A 303 -1.06 13.48 17.53
C ASP A 303 0.31 13.24 18.18
N GLU A 304 0.36 12.38 19.21
CA GLU A 304 1.55 12.19 20.05
C GLU A 304 2.25 10.84 19.79
N LEU A 305 1.52 9.75 19.51
CA LEU A 305 2.11 8.44 19.21
C LEU A 305 2.50 8.26 17.74
N LEU A 306 1.65 8.67 16.79
CA LEU A 306 1.94 8.58 15.35
C LEU A 306 2.60 9.85 14.80
N GLY A 307 2.27 11.03 15.34
CA GLY A 307 2.93 12.30 15.02
C GLY A 307 2.70 12.78 13.58
N ILE A 308 1.57 12.44 12.97
CA ILE A 308 1.30 12.65 11.53
C ILE A 308 0.67 14.02 11.24
N ASP A 309 -0.11 14.59 12.16
CA ASP A 309 -0.73 15.92 12.00
C ASP A 309 0.26 17.08 12.29
N ALA A 310 1.38 17.08 11.56
CA ALA A 310 2.44 18.10 11.59
C ALA A 310 2.49 18.95 10.30
N ALA A 311 1.31 19.27 9.78
CA ALA A 311 1.05 20.09 8.58
C ALA A 311 1.55 19.50 7.23
N PRO A 312 0.97 19.90 6.08
CA PRO A 312 1.59 19.64 4.79
C PRO A 312 2.95 20.36 4.74
N ARG A 313 4.02 19.61 4.44
CA ARG A 313 5.36 20.19 4.21
C ARG A 313 5.29 21.20 3.06
N GLU A 314 5.30 22.48 3.38
CA GLU A 314 5.39 23.53 2.37
C GLU A 314 6.64 23.30 1.51
N LYS A 315 6.48 23.39 0.20
CA LYS A 315 7.63 23.32 -0.72
C LYS A 315 8.56 24.49 -0.39
N PRO A 316 9.88 24.27 -0.20
CA PRO A 316 10.80 25.38 0.04
C PRO A 316 10.70 26.36 -1.13
N ALA A 317 10.16 27.54 -0.86
CA ALA A 317 9.96 28.56 -1.87
C ALA A 317 11.34 28.97 -2.42
N LYS A 318 11.50 28.93 -3.74
CA LYS A 318 12.66 29.54 -4.38
C LYS A 318 12.61 31.03 -4.09
N GLN A 319 13.54 31.50 -3.27
CA GLN A 319 13.81 32.93 -3.16
C GLN A 319 14.41 33.39 -4.49
N GLU A 320 13.57 33.92 -5.37
CA GLU A 320 14.04 34.73 -6.50
C GLU A 320 14.60 36.04 -5.94
N SER A 321 15.90 36.02 -5.62
CA SER A 321 16.65 37.19 -5.18
C SER A 321 16.75 38.19 -6.33
N SER A 322 15.82 39.14 -6.35
CA SER A 322 15.71 40.19 -7.37
C SER A 322 16.79 41.27 -7.19
N GLU A 323 18.06 40.92 -7.44
CA GLU A 323 19.12 41.92 -7.57
C GLU A 323 18.99 42.68 -8.89
N SER A 324 18.94 44.00 -8.79
CA SER A 324 18.69 44.90 -9.91
C SER A 324 20.00 45.51 -10.43
N LEU A 325 20.45 45.08 -11.61
CA LEU A 325 21.53 45.75 -12.34
C LEU A 325 20.99 46.39 -13.62
N LEU A 326 20.80 47.71 -13.52
CA LEU A 326 20.29 48.58 -14.58
C LEU A 326 21.45 49.14 -15.44
N GLY A 327 21.49 48.70 -16.70
CA GLY A 327 22.32 49.32 -17.74
C GLY A 327 23.72 48.70 -17.94
N LYS A 328 24.38 48.91 -19.09
CA LYS A 328 23.99 49.68 -20.29
C LYS A 328 24.57 49.01 -21.56
N PRO A 329 24.13 49.39 -22.78
CA PRO A 329 24.37 48.60 -23.98
C PRO A 329 25.73 48.86 -24.64
N HIS A 330 26.14 47.90 -25.47
CA HIS A 330 26.65 48.19 -26.82
C HIS A 330 26.34 47.03 -27.78
#